data_AF-A0A0N9E9B3-F1
#
_entry.id   AF-A0A0N9E9B3-F1
#
_cell.length_a   1.000
_cell.length_b   1.000
_cell.length_c   1.000
_cell.angle_alpha   90.00
_cell.angle_beta   90.00
_cell.angle_gamma   90.00
#
_symmetry.space_group_name_H-M   'P 1'
#
loop_
_entity.id
_entity.type
_entity.pdbx_description
1 polymer ?
#
loop_
_entity_poly.entity_id
_entity_poly.type
_entity_poly.pdbx_seq_one_letter_code
_entity_poly.pdbx_strand_id
1 'polypeptide(L)' 'SSANLVSKICCPPWPGDGSPCGEATSRGSSELVVPSTEPHGAGFPFAGVDDRELWPTAFYSRLCRCRANYWGHDCGEC' A
#
# COMPACT_ATOMS: atom_id res chain seq x y z
N SER A 1 11.16 6.98 -3.01
CA SER A 1 11.76 7.96 -3.95
C SER A 1 10.71 9.02 -4.28
N SER A 2 11.11 10.18 -4.79
CA SER A 2 10.16 11.22 -5.26
C SER A 2 9.22 10.69 -6.35
N ALA A 3 9.73 9.85 -7.26
CA ALA A 3 8.95 9.21 -8.31
C ALA A 3 7.76 8.39 -7.76
N ASN A 4 7.95 7.62 -6.69
CA ASN A 4 6.89 6.80 -6.08
C ASN A 4 5.79 7.65 -5.42
N LEU A 5 6.15 8.79 -4.83
CA LEU A 5 5.19 9.72 -4.24
C LEU A 5 4.35 10.42 -5.31
N VAL A 6 4.99 10.82 -6.42
CA VAL A 6 4.30 11.44 -7.56
C VAL A 6 3.37 10.45 -8.25
N SER A 7 3.80 9.20 -8.45
CA SER A 7 2.95 8.15 -9.05
C SER A 7 1.91 7.58 -8.09
N LYS A 8 2.04 7.84 -6.78
CA LYS A 8 1.25 7.21 -5.71
C LYS A 8 1.32 5.68 -5.70
N ILE A 9 2.45 5.11 -6.12
CA ILE A 9 2.69 3.65 -6.14
C ILE A 9 3.86 3.32 -5.22
N CYS A 10 3.62 2.46 -4.22
CA CYS A 10 4.67 1.90 -3.38
C CYS A 10 4.66 0.37 -3.50
N CYS A 11 5.33 -0.13 -4.52
CA CYS A 11 5.47 -1.57 -4.82
C CYS A 11 6.93 -1.87 -5.16
N PRO A 12 7.80 -1.97 -4.15
CA PRO A 12 9.22 -2.18 -4.35
C PRO A 12 9.51 -3.57 -4.95
N PRO A 13 10.60 -3.70 -5.72
CA PRO A 13 11.03 -4.99 -6.25
C PRO A 13 11.55 -5.87 -5.11
N TRP A 14 11.11 -7.13 -5.07
CA TRP A 14 11.65 -8.12 -4.14
C TRP A 14 13.05 -8.57 -4.60
N PRO A 15 14.09 -8.57 -3.73
CA PRO A 15 15.45 -8.94 -4.14
C PRO A 15 15.61 -10.36 -4.74
N GLY A 16 14.68 -11.27 -4.47
CA GLY A 16 14.77 -12.65 -4.95
C GLY A 16 14.48 -12.83 -6.44
N ASP A 17 13.50 -12.12 -6.99
CA ASP A 17 13.11 -12.22 -8.41
C ASP A 17 13.10 -10.87 -9.16
N GLY A 18 13.38 -9.76 -8.46
CA GLY A 18 13.40 -8.41 -9.01
C GLY A 18 12.04 -7.85 -9.41
N SER A 19 10.96 -8.63 -9.26
CA SER A 19 9.60 -8.21 -9.60
C SER A 19 8.97 -7.42 -8.45
N PRO A 20 8.12 -6.41 -8.75
CA PRO A 20 7.39 -5.69 -7.72
C PRO A 20 6.53 -6.67 -6.91
N CYS A 21 6.61 -6.59 -5.58
CA CYS A 21 5.84 -7.45 -4.67
C CYS A 21 6.08 -8.96 -4.83
N GLY A 22 7.18 -9.38 -5.47
CA GLY A 22 7.46 -10.80 -5.76
C GLY A 22 6.40 -11.46 -6.66
N GLU A 23 5.80 -10.70 -7.58
CA GLU A 23 4.75 -11.19 -8.49
C GLU A 23 5.21 -12.33 -9.38
N ALA A 24 6.47 -12.32 -9.86
CA ALA A 24 7.01 -13.36 -10.73
C ALA A 24 7.07 -14.74 -10.06
N THR A 25 7.16 -14.77 -8.73
CA THR A 25 7.15 -15.99 -7.91
C THR A 25 5.85 -16.18 -7.14
N SER A 26 4.79 -15.45 -7.50
CA SER A 26 3.46 -15.52 -6.89
C SER A 26 3.42 -15.17 -5.40
N ARG A 27 4.38 -14.39 -4.89
CA ARG A 27 4.40 -13.93 -3.48
C ARG A 27 3.39 -12.84 -3.20
N GLY A 28 3.11 -12.01 -4.19
CA GLY A 28 2.16 -10.89 -4.06
C GLY A 28 1.81 -10.25 -5.40
N SER A 29 1.04 -9.18 -5.33
CA SER A 29 0.67 -8.33 -6.47
C SER A 29 0.57 -6.87 -6.06
N SER A 30 0.80 -5.97 -7.02
CA SER A 30 0.60 -4.54 -6.85
C SER A 30 -0.88 -4.20 -7.01
N GLU A 31 -1.59 -3.93 -5.90
CA GLU A 31 -3.04 -3.75 -5.86
C GLU A 31 -3.46 -2.38 -5.34
N LEU A 32 -4.65 -1.93 -5.76
CA LEU A 32 -5.23 -0.68 -5.25
C LEU A 32 -5.55 -0.83 -3.76
N VAL A 33 -5.29 0.23 -3.00
CA VAL A 33 -5.70 0.29 -1.60
C VAL A 33 -7.19 0.58 -1.51
N VAL A 34 -7.89 -0.20 -0.68
CA VAL A 34 -9.30 0.00 -0.35
C VAL A 34 -9.38 0.39 1.12
N PRO A 35 -9.36 1.70 1.45
CA PRO A 35 -9.50 2.16 2.82
C PRO A 35 -10.94 1.96 3.32
N SER A 36 -11.12 1.97 4.64
CA SER A 36 -12.46 2.04 5.23
C SER A 36 -13.10 3.39 4.91
N THR A 37 -14.34 3.37 4.44
CA THR A 37 -15.15 4.57 4.16
C THR A 37 -16.27 4.75 5.18
N GLU A 38 -16.23 4.02 6.30
CA GLU A 38 -17.20 4.17 7.38
C GLU A 38 -17.08 5.55 8.04
N PRO A 39 -18.20 6.15 8.50
CA PRO A 39 -18.17 7.44 9.16
C PRO A 39 -17.31 7.40 10.44
N HIS A 40 -16.45 8.40 10.62
CA HIS A 40 -15.74 8.59 11.88
C HIS A 40 -16.68 9.23 12.93
N GLY A 41 -16.30 9.10 14.20
CA GLY A 41 -17.05 9.71 15.29
C GLY A 41 -17.09 11.25 15.20
N ALA A 42 -18.11 11.85 15.83
CA ALA A 42 -18.30 13.31 15.87
C ALA A 42 -17.16 14.07 16.58
N GLY A 43 -16.28 13.38 17.30
CA GLY A 43 -15.08 13.94 17.94
C GLY A 43 -13.95 14.29 16.97
N PHE A 44 -14.12 14.06 15.67
CA PHE A 44 -13.17 14.44 14.63
C PHE A 44 -13.78 15.55 13.75
N PRO A 45 -13.63 16.83 14.13
CA PRO A 45 -14.33 17.96 13.51
C PRO A 45 -13.68 18.48 12.22
N PHE A 46 -12.47 18.03 11.89
CA PHE A 46 -11.70 18.51 10.74
C PHE A 46 -11.53 17.37 9.73
N ALA A 47 -12.46 17.26 8.78
CA ALA A 47 -12.35 16.32 7.67
C ALA A 47 -11.63 16.96 6.47
N GLY A 48 -10.85 16.17 5.74
CA GLY A 48 -10.06 16.55 4.58
C GLY A 48 -8.79 17.34 4.90
N VAL A 49 -8.33 17.32 6.15
CA VAL A 49 -7.17 18.12 6.60
C VAL A 49 -5.99 17.24 6.98
N ASP A 50 -6.26 16.04 7.50
CA ASP A 50 -5.24 15.17 8.05
C ASP A 50 -4.87 14.06 7.06
N ASP A 51 -3.57 13.95 6.72
CA ASP A 51 -3.07 12.91 5.79
C ASP A 51 -3.31 11.47 6.27
N ARG A 52 -3.73 11.31 7.54
CA ARG A 52 -4.14 10.03 8.14
C ARG A 52 -5.58 9.64 7.82
N GLU A 53 -6.39 10.55 7.28
CA GLU A 53 -7.72 10.23 6.79
C GLU A 53 -7.64 9.31 5.56
N LEU A 54 -8.51 8.30 5.50
CA LEU A 54 -8.48 7.27 4.45
C LEU A 54 -7.07 6.68 4.23
N TRP A 55 -6.33 6.50 5.33
CA TRP A 55 -4.94 6.06 5.29
C TRP A 55 -4.76 4.80 4.44
N PRO A 56 -3.74 4.73 3.56
CA PRO A 56 -2.63 5.67 3.33
C PRO A 56 -2.80 6.52 2.05
N THR A 57 -4.03 6.75 1.59
CA THR A 57 -4.32 7.26 0.23
C THR A 57 -3.84 8.69 -0.05
N ALA A 58 -3.56 9.47 0.99
CA ALA A 58 -2.85 10.75 0.85
C ALA A 58 -1.52 10.57 0.09
N PHE A 59 -0.79 9.48 0.37
CA PHE A 59 0.53 9.20 -0.20
C PHE A 59 0.49 8.15 -1.33
N TYR A 60 -0.16 7.01 -1.09
CA TYR A 60 -0.11 5.87 -2.01
C TYR A 60 -1.51 5.29 -2.24
N SER A 61 -1.88 5.17 -3.51
CA SER A 61 -3.12 4.52 -3.95
C SER A 61 -2.92 3.06 -4.35
N ARG A 62 -1.66 2.61 -4.50
CA ARG A 62 -1.33 1.22 -4.87
C ARG A 62 -0.18 0.70 -3.99
N LEU A 63 -0.38 -0.47 -3.40
CA LEU A 63 0.54 -1.14 -2.47
C LEU A 63 0.67 -2.64 -2.80
N CYS A 64 1.69 -3.29 -2.25
CA CYS A 64 1.82 -4.74 -2.33
C CYS A 64 0.75 -5.42 -1.47
N ARG A 65 0.02 -6.37 -2.09
CA ARG A 65 -0.80 -7.35 -1.38
C ARG A 65 -0.14 -8.71 -1.48
N CYS A 66 0.31 -9.22 -0.36
CA CYS A 66 0.97 -10.51 -0.30
C CYS A 66 -0.05 -11.66 -0.30
N ARG A 67 0.34 -12.79 -0.86
CA ARG A 67 -0.45 -14.01 -0.96
C ARG A 67 -0.07 -14.98 0.15
N ALA A 68 -1.02 -15.80 0.58
CA ALA A 68 -0.81 -16.83 1.60
C ALA A 68 -0.14 -16.26 2.88
N ASN A 69 0.97 -16.86 3.31
CA ASN A 69 1.68 -16.46 4.53
C ASN A 69 2.84 -15.51 4.25
N TYR A 70 2.98 -14.98 3.03
CA TYR A 70 4.00 -13.98 2.75
C TYR A 70 3.58 -12.63 3.35
N TRP A 71 4.56 -11.86 3.83
CA TRP A 71 4.36 -10.50 4.35
C TRP A 71 5.59 -9.63 4.08
N GLY A 72 5.58 -8.41 4.58
CA GLY A 72 6.61 -7.41 4.33
C GLY A 72 6.25 -6.46 3.18
N HIS A 73 7.02 -5.39 3.05
CA HIS A 73 6.76 -4.31 2.10
C HIS A 73 6.89 -4.69 0.62
N ASP A 74 7.60 -5.78 0.32
CA ASP A 74 7.84 -6.36 -1.01
C ASP A 74 7.38 -7.84 -1.12
N CYS A 75 6.68 -8.35 -0.09
CA CYS A 75 6.28 -9.75 0.05
C CYS A 75 7.45 -10.77 0.14
N GLY A 76 8.63 -10.32 0.56
CA GLY A 76 9.81 -11.16 0.69
C GLY A 76 9.87 -12.01 1.97
N GLU A 77 9.06 -11.70 2.98
CA GLU A 77 9.08 -12.34 4.32
C GLU A 77 7.94 -13.34 4.49
N CYS A 78 8.01 -14.21 5.52
CA CYS A 78 7.06 -15.29 5.81
C CYS A 78 6.74 -15.38 7.31
#